data_AF-A0A061SUB5-F1
#
_entry.id   AF-A0A061SUB5-F1
#
_cell.length_a   1.000
_cell.length_b   1.000
_cell.length_c   1.000
_cell.angle_alpha   90.00
_cell.angle_beta   90.00
_cell.angle_gamma   90.00
#
_symmetry.space_group_name_H-M   'P 1'
#
loop_
_entity.id
_entity.type
_entity.pdbx_description
1 polymer ?
#
loop_
_entity_poly.entity_id
_entity_poly.type
_entity_poly.pdbx_seq_one_letter_code
_entity_poly.pdbx_strand_id
1 'polypeptide(L)'
;MSFELDIDPIDNEAADFLNRLHIELFQAFVQAKKNKGVTQRQVAEIMGVDKSQVSRILRGSGNPTARTISDFAFALDCMPAISLIPIKPSGNLDANHVSRSTSSTKINTRVNVEPSASWTPVPVGSSSYQTRATAELTP
;
A
#
# COMPACT_ATOMS: atom_id res chain seq x y z
N MET A 1 -25.97 8.76 28.93
CA MET A 1 -25.34 9.93 28.30
C MET A 1 -24.47 9.40 27.17
N SER A 2 -24.93 9.51 25.93
CA SER A 2 -24.17 9.20 24.72
C SER A 2 -23.56 10.50 24.23
N PHE A 3 -22.24 10.53 24.04
CA PHE A 3 -21.56 11.63 23.36
C PHE A 3 -21.56 11.31 21.87
N GLU A 4 -22.13 12.20 21.09
CA GLU A 4 -22.05 12.19 19.62
C GLU A 4 -20.74 12.89 19.27
N LEU A 5 -19.76 12.12 18.81
CA LEU A 5 -18.50 12.65 18.29
C LEU A 5 -18.79 13.11 16.86
N ASP A 6 -19.09 14.39 16.69
CA ASP A 6 -19.10 15.06 15.39
C ASP A 6 -17.65 15.11 14.88
N ILE A 7 -17.24 14.07 14.15
CA ILE A 7 -15.93 14.04 13.50
C ILE A 7 -16.11 14.52 12.08
N ASP A 8 -15.54 15.68 11.77
CA ASP A 8 -15.55 16.23 10.42
C ASP A 8 -14.85 15.24 9.45
N PRO A 9 -15.44 14.97 8.27
CA PRO A 9 -14.85 14.03 7.31
C PRO A 9 -13.46 14.48 6.81
N ILE A 10 -13.20 15.79 6.81
CA ILE A 10 -11.89 16.38 6.47
C ILE A 10 -10.83 15.98 7.51
N ASP A 11 -11.19 15.96 8.79
CA ASP A 11 -10.27 15.60 9.88
C ASP A 11 -9.93 14.10 9.84
N ASN A 12 -10.88 13.25 9.44
CA ASN A 12 -10.64 11.82 9.24
C ASN A 12 -9.65 11.55 8.10
N GLU A 13 -9.83 12.17 6.93
CA GLU A 13 -8.92 11.97 5.79
C GLU A 13 -7.51 12.50 6.06
N ALA A 14 -7.40 13.64 6.76
CA ALA A 14 -6.12 14.18 7.19
C ALA A 14 -5.42 13.25 8.18
N ALA A 15 -6.14 12.68 9.15
CA ALA A 15 -5.62 11.72 10.11
C ALA A 15 -5.12 10.45 9.41
N ASP A 16 -5.89 9.91 8.47
CA ASP A 16 -5.53 8.73 7.69
C ASP A 16 -4.30 8.98 6.80
N PHE A 17 -4.20 10.17 6.21
CA PHE A 17 -3.00 10.58 5.46
C PHE A 17 -1.77 10.64 6.36
N LEU A 18 -1.86 11.32 7.51
CA LEU A 18 -0.76 11.43 8.46
C LEU A 18 -0.32 10.07 8.99
N ASN A 19 -1.26 9.17 9.32
CA ASN A 19 -0.93 7.83 9.77
C ASN A 19 -0.15 7.04 8.70
N ARG A 20 -0.63 7.06 7.44
CA ARG A 20 0.07 6.43 6.31
C ARG A 20 1.47 7.00 6.10
N LEU A 21 1.61 8.32 6.16
CA LEU A 21 2.90 9.00 6.07
C LEU A 21 3.87 8.53 7.17
N HIS A 22 3.42 8.46 8.43
CA HIS A 22 4.25 8.02 9.54
C HIS A 22 4.71 6.56 9.40
N ILE A 23 3.82 5.69 8.93
CA ILE A 23 4.17 4.29 8.62
C ILE A 23 5.27 4.25 7.55
N GLU A 24 5.14 5.03 6.48
CA GLU A 24 6.12 5.07 5.39
C GLU A 24 7.50 5.55 5.87
N LEU A 25 7.54 6.63 6.65
CA LEU A 25 8.79 7.14 7.25
C LEU A 25 9.44 6.11 8.17
N PHE A 26 8.65 5.42 8.97
CA PHE A 26 9.15 4.36 9.85
C PHE A 26 9.72 3.19 9.05
N GLN A 27 9.03 2.74 8.00
CA GLN A 27 9.51 1.67 7.14
C GLN A 27 10.81 2.05 6.43
N ALA A 28 10.89 3.25 5.86
CA ALA A 28 12.11 3.77 5.25
C ALA A 28 13.28 3.77 6.24
N PHE A 29 13.04 4.22 7.49
CA PHE A 29 14.05 4.17 8.54
C PHE A 29 14.49 2.75 8.88
N VAL A 30 13.55 1.80 9.00
CA VAL A 30 13.88 0.39 9.26
C VAL A 30 14.73 -0.20 8.14
N GLN A 31 14.43 0.12 6.87
CA GLN A 31 15.23 -0.35 5.74
C GLN A 31 16.62 0.28 5.72
N ALA A 32 16.73 1.58 5.93
CA ALA A 32 18.02 2.26 6.06
C ALA A 32 18.85 1.69 7.22
N LYS A 33 18.21 1.37 8.35
CA LYS A 33 18.87 0.73 9.50
C LYS A 33 19.38 -0.67 9.16
N LYS A 34 18.59 -1.48 8.44
CA LYS A 34 19.01 -2.82 8.00
C LYS A 34 20.17 -2.77 7.00
N ASN A 35 20.11 -1.85 6.04
CA ASN A 35 21.06 -1.81 4.92
C ASN A 35 22.36 -1.06 5.26
N LYS A 36 22.29 0.00 6.06
CA LYS A 36 23.40 0.93 6.31
C LYS A 36 23.76 1.07 7.80
N GLY A 37 23.02 0.44 8.71
CA GLY A 37 23.25 0.57 10.15
C GLY A 37 22.86 1.93 10.73
N VAL A 38 22.06 2.73 10.01
CA VAL A 38 21.68 4.09 10.40
C VAL A 38 20.94 4.10 11.75
N THR A 39 21.34 5.00 12.62
CA THR A 39 20.74 5.20 13.94
C THR A 39 19.90 6.48 13.98
N GLN A 40 18.94 6.55 14.92
CA GLN A 40 18.14 7.78 15.13
C GLN A 40 19.01 9.00 15.46
N ARG A 41 20.15 8.79 16.12
CA ARG A 41 21.08 9.87 16.45
C ARG A 41 21.75 10.42 15.20
N GLN A 42 22.21 9.56 14.30
CA GLN A 42 22.81 9.99 13.02
C GLN A 42 21.80 10.74 12.16
N VAL A 43 20.56 10.26 12.08
CA VAL A 43 19.48 10.97 11.37
C VAL A 43 19.26 12.36 11.97
N ALA A 44 19.22 12.47 13.30
CA ALA A 44 19.09 13.75 13.99
C ALA A 44 20.25 14.72 13.70
N GLU A 45 21.49 14.20 13.69
CA GLU A 45 22.70 14.96 13.36
C GLU A 45 22.66 15.47 11.91
N ILE A 46 22.25 14.64 10.94
CA ILE A 46 22.13 15.05 9.52
C ILE A 46 21.02 16.11 9.34
N MET A 47 19.90 15.93 10.03
CA MET A 47 18.78 16.88 9.99
C MET A 47 19.05 18.17 10.78
N GLY A 48 20.08 18.21 11.63
CA GLY A 48 20.34 19.33 12.53
C GLY A 48 19.26 19.53 13.61
N VAL A 49 18.61 18.46 14.05
CA VAL A 49 17.53 18.48 15.05
C VAL A 49 17.87 17.64 16.27
N ASP A 50 17.07 17.77 17.33
CA ASP A 50 17.22 16.90 18.51
C ASP A 50 16.75 15.46 18.23
N LYS A 51 17.39 14.48 18.86
CA LYS A 51 17.00 13.05 18.76
C LYS A 51 15.55 12.81 19.17
N SER A 52 15.00 13.57 20.11
CA SER A 52 13.60 13.48 20.52
C SER A 52 12.63 13.79 19.38
N GLN A 53 12.97 14.73 18.48
CA GLN A 53 12.16 15.01 17.29
C GLN A 53 12.10 13.79 16.37
N VAL A 54 13.26 13.16 16.10
CA VAL A 54 13.33 11.92 15.29
C VAL A 54 12.51 10.80 15.94
N SER A 55 12.63 10.63 17.26
CA SER A 55 11.81 9.66 18.00
C SER A 55 10.31 9.96 17.92
N ARG A 56 9.91 11.23 17.97
CA ARG A 56 8.51 11.66 17.88
C ARG A 56 7.90 11.31 16.52
N ILE A 57 8.64 11.60 15.44
CA ILE A 57 8.27 11.26 14.06
C ILE A 57 8.12 9.74 13.91
N LEU A 58 9.09 8.97 14.39
CA LEU A 58 9.07 7.50 14.30
C LEU A 58 7.99 6.83 15.13
N ARG A 59 7.46 7.51 16.16
CA ARG A 59 6.35 7.02 16.99
C ARG A 59 4.98 7.35 16.40
N GLY A 60 4.91 8.00 15.24
CA GLY A 60 3.63 8.38 14.66
C GLY A 60 2.99 9.60 15.31
N SER A 61 3.78 10.44 15.98
CA SER A 61 3.25 11.56 16.76
C SER A 61 3.61 12.91 16.16
N GLY A 62 2.65 13.83 16.21
CA GLY A 62 2.78 15.19 15.69
C GLY A 62 2.33 15.31 14.23
N ASN A 63 2.48 16.53 13.69
CA ASN A 63 2.20 16.84 12.29
C ASN A 63 3.51 17.37 11.66
N PRO A 64 4.38 16.49 11.12
CA PRO A 64 5.63 16.92 10.53
C PRO A 64 5.36 17.77 9.28
N THR A 65 6.05 18.89 9.17
CA THR A 65 5.95 19.73 7.97
C THR A 65 6.53 19.03 6.75
N ALA A 66 6.10 19.44 5.54
CA ALA A 66 6.71 18.96 4.29
C ALA A 66 8.24 19.11 4.28
N ARG A 67 8.76 20.17 4.91
CA ARG A 67 10.20 20.39 5.07
C ARG A 67 10.83 19.30 5.94
N THR A 68 10.26 19.02 7.11
CA THR A 68 10.73 17.97 8.02
C THR A 68 10.73 16.60 7.35
N ILE A 69 9.69 16.28 6.57
CA ILE A 69 9.60 15.02 5.80
C ILE A 69 10.73 14.94 4.78
N SER A 70 11.00 16.04 4.07
CA SER A 70 12.05 16.11 3.05
C SER A 70 13.44 15.96 3.67
N ASP A 71 13.72 16.66 4.76
CA ASP A 71 15.01 16.57 5.49
C ASP A 71 15.21 15.16 6.06
N PHE A 72 14.15 14.54 6.59
CA PHE A 72 14.19 13.17 7.09
C PHE A 72 14.46 12.16 5.98
N ALA A 73 13.78 12.28 4.84
CA ALA A 73 14.03 11.43 3.68
C ALA A 73 15.46 11.58 3.15
N PHE A 74 15.96 12.82 3.06
CA PHE A 74 17.34 13.11 2.68
C PHE A 74 18.34 12.44 3.62
N ALA A 75 18.11 12.47 4.94
CA ALA A 75 18.95 11.80 5.93
C ALA A 75 18.97 10.27 5.80
N LEU A 76 18.02 9.68 5.04
CA LEU A 76 17.97 8.26 4.72
C LEU A 76 18.46 7.94 3.29
N ASP A 77 18.99 8.93 2.57
CA ASP A 77 19.30 8.89 1.13
C ASP A 77 18.06 8.49 0.29
N CYS A 78 16.90 9.03 0.64
CA CYS A 78 15.63 8.82 -0.04
C CYS A 78 15.05 10.16 -0.52
N MET A 79 14.09 10.11 -1.43
CA MET A 79 13.34 11.27 -1.89
C MET A 79 11.83 11.01 -1.73
N PRO A 80 11.06 11.91 -1.11
CA PRO A 80 9.62 11.73 -0.97
C PRO A 80 8.93 11.94 -2.33
N ALA A 81 7.98 11.06 -2.66
CA ALA A 81 7.14 11.16 -3.84
C ALA A 81 5.68 11.26 -3.41
N ILE A 82 4.92 12.20 -3.99
CA ILE A 82 3.52 12.44 -3.65
C ILE A 82 2.68 12.38 -4.93
N SER A 83 1.56 11.68 -4.88
CA SER A 83 0.55 11.64 -5.93
C SER A 83 -0.81 11.97 -5.34
N LEU A 84 -1.58 12.80 -6.04
CA LEU A 84 -2.93 13.19 -5.62
C LEU A 84 -3.95 12.26 -6.28
N ILE A 85 -4.81 11.65 -5.47
CA ILE A 85 -5.86 10.74 -5.93
C ILE A 85 -7.19 11.50 -5.83
N PRO A 86 -8.00 11.56 -6.90
CA PRO A 86 -9.33 12.15 -6.82
C PRO A 86 -10.18 11.41 -5.80
N ILE A 87 -10.83 12.15 -4.90
CA ILE A 87 -11.77 11.58 -3.95
C ILE A 87 -12.95 11.06 -4.76
N LYS A 88 -13.18 9.75 -4.75
CA LYS A 88 -14.39 9.18 -5.35
C LYS A 88 -15.57 9.71 -4.53
N PRO A 89 -16.53 10.43 -5.12
CA PRO A 89 -17.75 10.75 -4.40
C PRO A 89 -18.37 9.42 -3.99
N SER A 90 -18.48 9.18 -2.69
CA SER A 90 -19.30 8.09 -2.15
C SER A 90 -20.71 8.35 -2.67
N GLY A 91 -21.09 7.63 -3.73
CA GLY A 91 -22.41 7.77 -4.34
C GLY A 91 -23.48 7.59 -3.27
N ASN A 92 -24.44 8.52 -3.28
CA ASN A 92 -25.64 8.58 -2.43
C ASN A 92 -26.03 7.25 -1.77
N LEU A 93 -26.19 7.28 -0.46
CA LEU A 93 -26.83 6.24 0.36
C LEU A 93 -28.35 6.09 0.07
N ASP A 94 -28.85 6.58 -1.07
CA ASP A 94 -30.27 6.56 -1.48
C ASP A 94 -30.54 5.74 -2.75
N ALA A 95 -29.68 4.77 -3.08
CA ALA A 95 -29.90 3.88 -4.24
C ALA A 95 -30.73 2.62 -3.90
N ASN A 96 -31.56 2.66 -2.86
CA ASN A 96 -32.54 1.61 -2.58
C ASN A 96 -33.95 1.99 -3.07
N HIS A 97 -34.06 2.53 -4.28
CA HIS A 97 -35.32 2.48 -5.02
C HIS A 97 -35.33 1.17 -5.80
N VAL A 98 -36.07 0.20 -5.25
CA VAL A 98 -36.43 -1.10 -5.82
C VAL A 98 -36.54 -1.01 -7.35
N SER A 99 -35.52 -1.47 -8.06
CA SER A 99 -35.64 -1.81 -9.48
C SER A 99 -36.37 -3.14 -9.55
N ARG A 100 -37.71 -3.06 -9.47
CA ARG A 100 -38.61 -4.15 -9.79
C ARG A 100 -38.51 -4.38 -11.31
N SER A 101 -37.53 -5.17 -11.74
CA SER A 101 -37.47 -5.68 -13.11
C SER A 101 -38.62 -6.67 -13.31
N THR A 102 -39.77 -6.13 -13.70
CA THR A 102 -40.82 -6.90 -14.37
C THR A 102 -40.38 -7.07 -15.82
N SER A 103 -39.58 -8.09 -16.08
CA SER A 103 -39.27 -8.51 -17.44
C SER A 103 -39.15 -10.01 -17.47
N SER A 104 -40.31 -10.64 -17.55
CA SER A 104 -40.52 -12.02 -18.00
C SER A 104 -39.74 -12.26 -19.29
N THR A 105 -38.57 -12.89 -19.19
CA THR A 105 -37.83 -13.41 -20.34
C THR A 105 -37.66 -14.92 -20.16
N LYS A 106 -38.13 -15.63 -21.19
CA LYS A 106 -38.40 -17.06 -21.23
C LYS A 106 -37.14 -17.88 -20.95
N ILE A 107 -37.28 -18.81 -20.01
CA ILE A 107 -36.37 -19.93 -19.78
C ILE A 107 -36.35 -20.78 -21.04
N ASN A 108 -35.20 -20.91 -21.71
CA ASN A 108 -35.01 -21.96 -22.71
C ASN A 108 -33.91 -22.90 -22.21
N THR A 109 -34.36 -23.94 -21.52
CA THR A 109 -33.52 -25.04 -21.05
C THR A 109 -33.31 -26.01 -22.22
N ARG A 110 -32.09 -26.10 -22.73
CA ARG A 110 -31.59 -27.33 -23.36
C ARG A 110 -30.23 -27.67 -22.76
N VAL A 111 -30.30 -28.60 -21.81
CA VAL A 111 -29.18 -29.37 -21.27
C VAL A 111 -28.67 -30.27 -22.39
N ASN A 112 -27.40 -30.15 -22.76
CA ASN A 112 -26.69 -31.19 -23.49
C ASN A 112 -25.48 -31.61 -22.66
N VAL A 113 -25.60 -32.72 -21.96
CA VAL A 113 -24.51 -33.36 -21.21
C VAL A 113 -24.28 -34.71 -21.88
N GLU A 114 -23.25 -34.80 -22.72
CA GLU A 114 -22.69 -36.08 -23.14
C GLU A 114 -21.57 -36.48 -22.15
N PRO A 115 -21.62 -37.69 -21.56
CA PRO A 115 -20.58 -38.17 -20.67
C PRO A 115 -19.64 -39.10 -21.45
N SER A 116 -18.39 -38.69 -21.68
CA SER A 116 -17.35 -39.67 -22.05
C SER A 116 -16.01 -39.35 -21.38
N ALA A 117 -15.64 -40.27 -20.49
CA ALA A 117 -14.40 -40.44 -19.77
C ALA A 117 -13.11 -39.98 -20.48
N SER A 118 -12.23 -39.32 -19.73
CA SER A 118 -11.07 -39.98 -19.12
C SER A 118 -10.22 -38.96 -18.35
N TRP A 119 -10.12 -39.19 -17.04
CA TRP A 119 -9.12 -38.54 -16.19
C TRP A 119 -7.75 -39.10 -16.56
N THR A 120 -6.76 -38.24 -16.82
CA THR A 120 -5.36 -38.56 -16.59
C THR A 120 -4.70 -37.42 -15.79
N PRO A 121 -4.09 -37.71 -14.64
CA PRO A 121 -3.37 -36.71 -13.85
C PRO A 121 -1.93 -36.62 -14.35
N VAL A 122 -1.42 -35.40 -14.57
CA VAL A 122 0.02 -35.18 -14.76
C VAL A 122 0.70 -34.94 -13.40
N PRO A 123 1.75 -35.68 -13.04
CA PRO A 123 2.40 -35.57 -11.74
C PRO A 123 3.27 -34.30 -11.63
N VAL A 124 3.20 -33.68 -10.45
CA VAL A 124 4.08 -32.61 -10.00
C VAL A 124 5.50 -33.17 -9.79
N GLY A 125 6.49 -32.52 -10.38
CA GLY A 125 7.91 -32.92 -10.31
C GLY A 125 8.80 -31.70 -10.35
N SER A 126 9.22 -31.30 -9.16
CA SER A 126 10.12 -30.20 -8.82
C SER A 126 11.55 -30.33 -9.35
N SER A 127 12.21 -29.18 -9.49
CA SER A 127 13.67 -28.99 -9.43
C SER A 127 14.42 -29.40 -10.71
N SER A 128 15.44 -28.70 -11.22
CA SER A 128 16.53 -28.07 -10.49
C SER A 128 17.48 -27.29 -11.43
N TYR A 129 18.12 -26.24 -10.87
CA TYR A 129 19.50 -25.77 -11.12
C TYR A 129 19.93 -25.40 -12.57
N GLN A 130 20.11 -24.11 -12.87
CA GLN A 130 21.34 -23.30 -12.67
C GLN A 130 22.42 -23.44 -13.77
N THR A 131 22.67 -22.29 -14.43
CA THR A 131 24.00 -21.63 -14.49
C THR A 131 24.96 -21.91 -15.66
N ARG A 132 25.40 -20.78 -16.26
CA ARG A 132 26.63 -20.50 -17.08
C ARG A 132 26.66 -21.14 -18.49
N ALA A 133 27.32 -20.60 -19.51
CA ALA A 133 28.43 -19.67 -19.60
C ALA A 133 28.45 -18.98 -20.98
N THR A 134 29.06 -17.79 -20.98
CA THR A 134 29.88 -17.09 -22.00
C THR A 134 30.40 -17.90 -23.21
N ALA A 135 30.36 -17.26 -24.40
CA ALA A 135 31.39 -17.20 -25.47
C ALA A 135 30.76 -16.63 -26.76
N GLU A 136 31.18 -15.48 -27.29
CA GLU A 136 32.16 -15.32 -28.41
C GLU A 136 31.66 -15.89 -29.75
N LEU A 137 31.96 -15.41 -30.96
CA LEU A 137 32.54 -14.22 -31.58
C LEU A 137 32.57 -14.56 -33.09
N THR A 138 31.90 -13.79 -33.97
CA THR A 138 32.17 -13.66 -35.44
C THR A 138 32.12 -14.98 -36.28
N PRO A 139 32.42 -15.04 -37.61
CA PRO A 139 33.01 -14.09 -38.57
C PRO A 139 32.09 -12.91 -38.97
#